data_AF-A0A2N2DS47-F1
#
_entry.id   AF-A0A2N2DS47-F1
#
_cell.length_a   1.000
_cell.length_b   1.000
_cell.length_c   1.000
_cell.angle_alpha   90.00
_cell.angle_beta   90.00
_cell.angle_gamma   90.00
#
_symmetry.space_group_name_H-M   'P 1'
#
loop_
_entity.id
_entity.type
_entity.pdbx_description
1 polymer ?
#
loop_
_entity_poly.entity_id
_entity_poly.type
_entity_poly.pdbx_seq_one_letter_code
_entity_poly.pdbx_strand_id
1 'polypeptide(L)'
;MKKPILAVLIFLLFLSLNACYKPENDLSIEEADETVFQGITLSKQDHPELNFSYSEHDGRHAIRDFTVTYKGNLLLLELSKCIYEYSPQGNLLDIYEFDLEERGLSAYMFAADNQGSFYLLDGNHQLIIKADQNEILNLAAFDETSLITDTGLIKNFYAESEDVLIVSALDTSDFSYHTFTLDVSGDTVIFMEEPIRGDFQS
;
A
#
# COMPACT_ATOMS: atom_id res chain seq x y z
N MET A 1 -37.24 -37.19 -43.22
CA MET A 1 -36.35 -37.00 -42.06
C MET A 1 -35.63 -35.65 -42.17
N LYS A 2 -36.19 -34.55 -41.66
CA LYS A 2 -35.52 -33.22 -41.62
C LYS A 2 -35.89 -32.34 -40.40
N LYS A 3 -36.77 -32.83 -39.50
CA LYS A 3 -37.24 -32.05 -38.33
C LYS A 3 -36.29 -32.00 -37.12
N PRO A 4 -35.42 -32.99 -36.82
CA PRO A 4 -34.57 -32.89 -35.62
C PRO A 4 -33.39 -31.92 -35.81
N ILE A 5 -32.94 -31.70 -37.06
CA ILE A 5 -31.79 -30.83 -37.36
C ILE A 5 -32.13 -29.35 -37.11
N LEU A 6 -33.36 -28.93 -37.42
CA LEU A 6 -33.81 -27.55 -37.20
C LEU A 6 -33.94 -27.23 -35.69
N ALA A 7 -34.37 -28.20 -34.88
CA ALA A 7 -34.47 -28.02 -33.44
C ALA A 7 -33.09 -27.90 -32.78
N VAL A 8 -32.11 -28.68 -33.23
CA VAL A 8 -30.72 -28.61 -32.73
C VAL A 8 -30.05 -27.30 -33.15
N LEU A 9 -30.30 -26.81 -34.38
CA LEU A 9 -29.77 -25.52 -34.85
C LEU A 9 -30.36 -24.33 -34.09
N ILE A 10 -31.66 -24.35 -33.79
CA ILE A 10 -32.30 -23.30 -32.98
C ILE A 10 -31.77 -23.34 -31.53
N PHE A 11 -31.58 -24.52 -30.96
CA PHE A 11 -31.04 -24.67 -29.60
C PHE A 11 -29.59 -24.17 -29.47
N LEU A 12 -28.74 -24.44 -30.48
CA LEU A 12 -27.37 -23.90 -30.53
C LEU A 12 -27.34 -22.37 -30.73
N LEU A 13 -28.28 -21.81 -31.51
CA LEU A 13 -28.44 -20.36 -31.65
C LEU A 13 -28.85 -19.69 -30.34
N PHE A 14 -29.73 -20.31 -29.56
CA PHE A 14 -30.10 -19.85 -28.21
C PHE A 14 -28.94 -19.96 -27.20
N LEU A 15 -28.05 -20.95 -27.34
CA LEU A 15 -26.84 -21.06 -26.52
C LEU A 15 -25.80 -19.99 -26.88
N SER A 16 -25.63 -19.65 -28.17
CA SER A 16 -24.72 -18.58 -28.58
C SER A 16 -25.21 -17.17 -28.25
N LEU A 17 -26.53 -16.97 -28.13
CA LEU A 17 -27.11 -15.68 -27.73
C LEU A 17 -27.11 -15.47 -26.20
N ASN A 18 -26.99 -16.55 -25.40
CA ASN A 18 -26.85 -16.46 -23.95
C ASN A 18 -25.39 -16.52 -23.44
N ALA A 19 -24.42 -16.82 -24.32
CA ALA A 19 -22.99 -16.82 -23.98
C ALA A 19 -22.35 -15.41 -24.03
N CYS A 20 -23.12 -14.37 -24.34
CA CYS A 20 -22.64 -12.99 -24.35
C CYS A 20 -23.65 -12.06 -23.66
N TYR A 21 -23.99 -12.40 -22.43
CA TYR A 21 -24.57 -11.45 -21.48
C TYR A 21 -23.74 -11.52 -20.21
N LYS A 22 -22.55 -10.92 -20.27
CA LYS A 22 -21.86 -10.47 -19.06
C LYS A 22 -22.65 -9.22 -18.66
N PRO A 23 -23.39 -9.19 -17.54
CA PRO A 23 -23.80 -7.90 -17.02
C PRO A 23 -22.49 -7.13 -16.81
N GLU A 24 -22.34 -6.00 -17.48
CA GLU A 24 -21.55 -4.91 -16.97
C GLU A 24 -22.11 -4.68 -15.56
N ASN A 25 -21.49 -5.34 -14.58
CA ASN A 25 -21.55 -4.85 -13.23
C ASN A 25 -21.05 -3.42 -13.38
N ASP A 26 -21.94 -2.50 -13.03
CA ASP A 26 -21.59 -1.18 -12.55
C ASP A 26 -20.36 -1.31 -11.66
N LEU A 27 -19.17 -1.25 -12.27
CA LEU A 27 -18.07 -0.53 -11.69
C LEU A 27 -18.56 0.91 -11.74
N SER A 28 -19.44 1.26 -10.79
CA SER A 28 -19.35 2.57 -10.20
C SER A 28 -17.92 2.62 -9.66
N ILE A 29 -17.00 3.05 -10.51
CA ILE A 29 -15.87 3.83 -10.06
C ILE A 29 -16.59 4.92 -9.27
N GLU A 30 -16.63 4.76 -7.94
CA GLU A 30 -16.93 5.89 -7.07
C GLU A 30 -15.92 6.92 -7.53
N GLU A 31 -16.37 7.87 -8.36
CA GLU A 31 -15.58 9.05 -8.70
C GLU A 31 -15.14 9.56 -7.34
N ALA A 32 -13.81 9.58 -7.14
CA ALA A 32 -13.23 10.09 -5.92
C ALA A 32 -13.84 11.48 -5.73
N ASP A 33 -14.69 11.61 -4.71
CA ASP A 33 -15.22 12.90 -4.33
C ASP A 33 -13.99 13.76 -4.10
N GLU A 34 -13.75 14.78 -4.95
CA GLU A 34 -12.61 15.72 -4.87
C GLU A 34 -12.64 16.56 -3.58
N THR A 35 -13.22 16.02 -2.51
CA THR A 35 -12.95 16.37 -1.13
C THR A 35 -11.46 16.22 -0.85
N VAL A 36 -10.71 17.29 -1.14
CA VAL A 36 -9.36 17.50 -0.66
C VAL A 36 -9.36 17.27 0.85
N PHE A 37 -8.67 16.24 1.31
CA PHE A 37 -8.50 15.97 2.75
C PHE A 37 -7.96 17.24 3.43
N GLN A 38 -8.81 17.87 4.25
CA GLN A 38 -8.49 19.15 4.91
C GLN A 38 -7.72 18.96 6.23
N GLY A 39 -7.64 17.73 6.73
CA GLY A 39 -7.07 17.42 8.03
C GLY A 39 -8.10 16.86 8.99
N ILE A 40 -7.59 16.11 9.97
CA ILE A 40 -8.35 15.42 11.01
C ILE A 40 -7.61 15.64 12.33
N THR A 41 -8.36 15.83 13.41
CA THR A 41 -7.78 15.95 14.76
C THR A 41 -8.25 14.77 15.58
N LEU A 42 -7.31 13.93 16.01
CA LEU A 42 -7.58 12.78 16.87
C LEU A 42 -7.03 13.08 18.28
N SER A 43 -7.84 12.82 19.30
CA SER A 43 -7.48 13.05 20.70
C SER A 43 -7.42 11.73 21.47
N LYS A 44 -6.58 11.66 22.50
CA LYS A 44 -6.50 10.50 23.40
C LYS A 44 -7.81 10.21 24.14
N GLN A 45 -8.63 11.23 24.38
CA GLN A 45 -9.91 11.05 25.07
C GLN A 45 -10.93 10.32 24.16
N ASP A 46 -10.91 10.64 22.88
CA ASP A 46 -11.89 10.13 21.91
C ASP A 46 -11.40 8.84 21.23
N HIS A 47 -10.07 8.63 21.18
CA HIS A 47 -9.41 7.49 20.56
C HIS A 47 -8.49 6.76 21.54
N PRO A 48 -9.05 6.02 22.51
CA PRO A 48 -8.26 5.27 23.50
C PRO A 48 -7.45 4.12 22.89
N GLU A 49 -7.80 3.66 21.69
CA GLU A 49 -7.07 2.66 20.91
C GLU A 49 -5.69 3.16 20.46
N LEU A 50 -5.55 4.46 20.19
CA LEU A 50 -4.30 5.03 19.71
C LEU A 50 -3.27 5.18 20.81
N ASN A 51 -2.06 4.69 20.53
CA ASN A 51 -0.93 4.91 21.39
C ASN A 51 -0.26 6.28 21.12
N PHE A 52 -0.76 7.32 21.78
CA PHE A 52 -0.14 8.65 21.75
C PHE A 52 1.17 8.77 22.57
N SER A 53 1.67 7.67 23.12
CA SER A 53 2.87 7.67 23.96
C SER A 53 4.14 7.50 23.11
N TYR A 54 5.27 7.24 23.78
CA TYR A 54 6.53 6.90 23.13
C TYR A 54 6.66 5.37 23.06
N SER A 55 7.20 4.86 21.96
CA SER A 55 7.58 3.46 21.81
C SER A 55 8.78 3.13 22.69
N GLU A 56 8.77 1.93 23.26
CA GLU A 56 9.89 1.38 24.01
C GLU A 56 11.09 0.99 23.12
N HIS A 57 10.85 0.81 21.81
CA HIS A 57 11.88 0.39 20.86
C HIS A 57 12.97 1.46 20.65
N ASP A 58 12.57 2.72 20.47
CA ASP A 58 13.47 3.82 20.12
C ASP A 58 13.25 5.12 20.94
N GLY A 59 12.27 5.14 21.86
CA GLY A 59 11.94 6.31 22.67
C GLY A 59 11.27 7.47 21.92
N ARG A 60 10.81 7.25 20.68
CA ARG A 60 10.07 8.23 19.86
C ARG A 60 8.57 7.90 19.83
N HIS A 61 7.74 8.76 19.24
CA HIS A 61 6.29 8.58 19.20
C HIS A 61 5.87 7.23 18.62
N ALA A 62 4.94 6.53 19.26
CA ALA A 62 4.54 5.19 18.83
C ALA A 62 3.85 5.20 17.45
N ILE A 63 3.00 6.20 17.17
CA ILE A 63 2.51 6.47 15.81
C ILE A 63 3.65 7.03 14.97
N ARG A 64 4.01 6.34 13.88
CA ARG A 64 5.22 6.59 13.09
C ARG A 64 4.97 7.36 11.83
N ASP A 65 3.90 6.99 11.15
CA ASP A 65 3.68 7.40 9.79
C ASP A 65 2.19 7.40 9.48
N PHE A 66 1.82 8.08 8.41
CA PHE A 66 0.45 8.18 7.96
C PHE A 66 0.38 8.28 6.45
N THR A 67 -0.74 7.81 5.89
CA THR A 67 -1.12 8.09 4.50
C THR A 67 -2.62 8.29 4.40
N VAL A 68 -3.09 8.75 3.24
CA VAL A 68 -4.51 8.97 2.97
C VAL A 68 -4.92 8.14 1.78
N THR A 69 -5.98 7.35 1.92
CA THR A 69 -6.52 6.53 0.82
C THR A 69 -7.19 7.42 -0.23
N TYR A 70 -7.46 6.89 -1.43
CA TYR A 70 -8.23 7.63 -2.44
C TYR A 70 -9.65 8.00 -1.99
N LYS A 71 -10.19 7.33 -0.96
CA LYS A 71 -11.48 7.64 -0.33
C LYS A 71 -11.39 8.77 0.72
N GLY A 72 -10.19 9.30 0.97
CA GLY A 72 -9.94 10.31 1.98
C GLY A 72 -9.81 9.76 3.41
N ASN A 73 -9.77 8.43 3.59
CA ASN A 73 -9.56 7.83 4.91
C ASN A 73 -8.10 8.04 5.35
N LEU A 74 -7.90 8.40 6.60
CA LEU A 74 -6.57 8.48 7.20
C LEU A 74 -6.14 7.09 7.66
N LEU A 75 -4.99 6.64 7.20
CA LEU A 75 -4.30 5.46 7.72
C LEU A 75 -3.16 5.91 8.63
N LEU A 76 -3.04 5.30 9.82
CA LEU A 76 -1.99 5.57 10.79
C LEU A 76 -1.22 4.30 11.13
N LEU A 77 0.10 4.32 11.01
CA LEU A 77 0.97 3.22 11.42
C LEU A 77 1.43 3.41 12.87
N GLU A 78 1.13 2.45 13.76
CA GLU A 78 1.83 2.29 15.04
C GLU A 78 3.03 1.36 14.83
N LEU A 79 4.22 1.79 15.28
CA LEU A 79 5.50 1.13 15.02
C LEU A 79 5.42 -0.39 15.20
N SER A 80 5.70 -1.13 14.13
CA SER A 80 5.79 -2.59 14.09
C SER A 80 4.54 -3.34 14.59
N LYS A 81 3.40 -2.67 14.78
CA LYS A 81 2.23 -3.27 15.43
C LYS A 81 1.05 -3.38 14.48
N CYS A 82 0.46 -2.26 14.11
CA CYS A 82 -0.79 -2.24 13.36
C CYS A 82 -0.98 -0.94 12.57
N ILE A 83 -1.93 -0.99 11.63
CA ILE A 83 -2.42 0.17 10.89
C ILE A 83 -3.86 0.45 11.34
N TYR A 84 -4.15 1.67 11.75
CA TYR A 84 -5.51 2.13 12.05
C TYR A 84 -6.08 2.87 10.84
N GLU A 85 -7.33 2.58 10.48
CA GLU A 85 -8.06 3.34 9.46
C GLU A 85 -9.13 4.23 10.09
N TYR A 86 -9.11 5.51 9.76
CA TYR A 86 -10.12 6.48 10.18
C TYR A 86 -10.83 7.09 8.98
N SER A 87 -12.14 7.20 9.07
CA SER A 87 -12.95 8.02 8.15
C SER A 87 -12.49 9.49 8.20
N PRO A 88 -12.80 10.30 7.17
CA PRO A 88 -12.49 11.73 7.17
C PRO A 88 -13.10 12.50 8.36
N GLN A 89 -14.13 11.95 9.00
CA GLN A 89 -14.82 12.53 10.15
C GLN A 89 -14.22 12.13 11.50
N GLY A 90 -13.17 11.30 11.54
CA GLY A 90 -12.54 10.87 12.80
C GLY A 90 -13.08 9.58 13.38
N ASN A 91 -14.00 8.87 12.71
CA ASN A 91 -14.46 7.58 13.21
C ASN A 91 -13.47 6.48 12.81
N LEU A 92 -13.08 5.65 13.78
CA LEU A 92 -12.33 4.41 13.53
C LEU A 92 -13.17 3.49 12.64
N LEU A 93 -12.58 3.03 11.55
CA LEU A 93 -13.18 2.09 10.60
C LEU A 93 -12.65 0.68 10.83
N ASP A 94 -11.33 0.54 10.94
CA ASP A 94 -10.69 -0.77 11.08
C ASP A 94 -9.29 -0.69 11.73
N ILE A 95 -8.79 -1.86 12.15
CA ILE A 95 -7.43 -2.06 12.67
C ILE A 95 -6.83 -3.29 11.99
N TYR A 96 -5.73 -3.10 11.27
CA TYR A 96 -5.02 -4.16 10.56
C TYR A 96 -3.78 -4.60 11.33
N GLU A 97 -3.78 -5.84 11.81
CA GLU A 97 -2.69 -6.45 12.59
C GLU A 97 -2.03 -7.58 11.78
N PHE A 98 -0.69 -7.60 11.74
CA PHE A 98 0.09 -8.55 10.93
C PHE A 98 1.07 -9.40 11.74
N ASP A 99 1.08 -9.26 13.06
CA ASP A 99 2.01 -9.91 13.99
C ASP A 99 3.48 -9.74 13.60
N LEU A 100 3.86 -8.54 13.14
CA LEU A 100 5.19 -8.29 12.57
C LEU A 100 6.31 -8.67 13.55
N GLU A 101 6.22 -8.20 14.80
CA GLU A 101 7.24 -8.49 15.81
C GLU A 101 7.38 -9.99 16.13
N GLU A 102 6.27 -10.74 16.14
CA GLU A 102 6.30 -12.19 16.37
C GLU A 102 6.99 -12.93 15.22
N ARG A 103 6.96 -12.34 14.02
CA ARG A 103 7.67 -12.81 12.82
C ARG A 103 9.09 -12.23 12.72
N GLY A 104 9.52 -11.43 13.69
CA GLY A 104 10.81 -10.73 13.71
C GLY A 104 10.87 -9.49 12.81
N LEU A 105 9.80 -9.17 12.10
CA LEU A 105 9.70 -8.02 11.19
C LEU A 105 9.42 -6.73 11.97
N SER A 106 9.67 -5.59 11.31
CA SER A 106 9.30 -4.26 11.79
C SER A 106 8.58 -3.46 10.71
N ALA A 107 7.99 -2.34 11.08
CA ALA A 107 7.46 -1.37 10.14
C ALA A 107 7.52 0.04 10.71
N TYR A 108 8.26 0.94 10.07
CA TYR A 108 8.43 2.33 10.52
C TYR A 108 7.93 3.37 9.51
N MET A 109 7.67 2.96 8.26
CA MET A 109 7.11 3.78 7.20
C MET A 109 6.19 2.89 6.36
N PHE A 110 5.14 3.45 5.77
CA PHE A 110 4.27 2.68 4.89
C PHE A 110 3.59 3.54 3.83
N ALA A 111 3.11 2.86 2.78
CA ALA A 111 2.26 3.43 1.76
C ALA A 111 1.05 2.52 1.54
N ALA A 112 0.00 3.06 0.93
CA ALA A 112 -1.16 2.30 0.50
C ALA A 112 -1.43 2.63 -0.97
N ASP A 113 -1.75 1.62 -1.77
CA ASP A 113 -2.21 1.82 -3.14
C ASP A 113 -3.74 1.99 -3.21
N ASN A 114 -4.23 2.29 -4.41
CA ASN A 114 -5.67 2.47 -4.64
C ASN A 114 -6.44 1.14 -4.74
N GLN A 115 -5.75 0.00 -4.67
CA GLN A 115 -6.36 -1.34 -4.70
C GLN A 115 -6.54 -1.94 -3.29
N GLY A 116 -6.01 -1.27 -2.26
CA GLY A 116 -6.13 -1.71 -0.87
C GLY A 116 -4.93 -2.52 -0.37
N SER A 117 -3.81 -2.53 -1.10
CA SER A 117 -2.56 -3.10 -0.58
C SER A 117 -1.82 -2.07 0.26
N PHE A 118 -1.21 -2.54 1.33
CA PHE A 118 -0.24 -1.82 2.13
C PHE A 118 1.18 -2.27 1.78
N TYR A 119 2.10 -1.32 1.73
CA TYR A 119 3.52 -1.57 1.58
C TYR A 119 4.20 -1.02 2.82
N LEU A 120 4.84 -1.87 3.61
CA LEU A 120 5.51 -1.49 4.85
C LEU A 120 7.03 -1.63 4.69
N LEU A 121 7.78 -0.67 5.21
CA LEU A 121 9.23 -0.66 5.18
C LEU A 121 9.79 -1.29 6.46
N ASP A 122 10.41 -2.46 6.33
CA ASP A 122 11.04 -3.18 7.43
C ASP A 122 12.49 -2.73 7.64
N GLY A 123 12.72 -2.07 8.77
CA GLY A 123 14.05 -1.54 9.13
C GLY A 123 15.00 -2.60 9.68
N ASN A 124 14.49 -3.74 10.15
CA ASN A 124 15.32 -4.80 10.71
C ASN A 124 16.03 -5.61 9.63
N HIS A 125 15.33 -5.88 8.53
CA HIS A 125 15.82 -6.80 7.50
C HIS A 125 16.02 -6.17 6.12
N GLN A 126 15.80 -4.85 5.97
CA GLN A 126 15.92 -4.16 4.69
C GLN A 126 14.95 -4.77 3.65
N LEU A 127 13.67 -4.84 4.01
CA LEU A 127 12.61 -5.44 3.18
C LEU A 127 11.47 -4.46 2.95
N ILE A 128 10.73 -4.71 1.87
CA ILE A 128 9.39 -4.17 1.65
C ILE A 128 8.39 -5.31 1.86
N ILE A 129 7.45 -5.10 2.77
CA ILE A 129 6.39 -6.05 3.08
C ILE A 129 5.14 -5.59 2.32
N LYS A 130 4.61 -6.41 1.41
CA LYS A 130 3.28 -6.21 0.83
C LYS A 130 2.26 -6.93 1.69
N ALA A 131 1.20 -6.26 2.08
CA ALA A 131 0.07 -6.81 2.82
C ALA A 131 -1.25 -6.31 2.25
N ASP A 132 -2.35 -6.99 2.57
CA ASP A 132 -3.70 -6.46 2.41
C ASP A 132 -4.38 -6.30 3.79
N GLN A 133 -5.70 -6.19 3.82
CA GLN A 133 -6.47 -6.08 5.06
C GLN A 133 -6.42 -7.33 5.95
N ASN A 134 -6.00 -8.47 5.42
CA ASN A 134 -6.09 -9.77 6.07
C ASN A 134 -4.72 -10.34 6.43
N GLU A 135 -3.73 -10.18 5.55
CA GLU A 135 -2.45 -10.87 5.71
C GLU A 135 -1.29 -10.21 4.95
N ILE A 136 -0.07 -10.67 5.28
CA ILE A 136 1.13 -10.39 4.50
C ILE A 136 1.09 -11.27 3.24
N LEU A 137 1.20 -10.62 2.08
CA LEU A 137 1.14 -11.24 0.77
C LEU A 137 2.52 -11.56 0.21
N ASN A 138 3.49 -10.66 0.40
CA ASN A 138 4.82 -10.78 -0.17
C ASN A 138 5.90 -10.06 0.67
N LEU A 139 7.15 -10.48 0.51
CA LEU A 139 8.34 -9.84 1.07
C LEU A 139 9.37 -9.63 -0.05
N ALA A 140 9.66 -8.38 -0.38
CA ALA A 140 10.67 -8.03 -1.38
C ALA A 140 11.94 -7.50 -0.69
N ALA A 141 13.08 -8.14 -0.93
CA ALA A 141 14.35 -7.76 -0.33
C ALA A 141 15.13 -6.75 -1.19
N PHE A 142 15.82 -5.81 -0.55
CA PHE A 142 16.90 -5.07 -1.20
C PHE A 142 18.15 -5.97 -1.25
N ASP A 143 18.58 -6.35 -2.45
CA ASP A 143 19.74 -7.24 -2.60
C ASP A 143 21.09 -6.50 -2.58
N GLU A 144 22.17 -7.24 -2.78
CA GLU A 144 23.54 -6.69 -2.80
C GLU A 144 23.82 -5.71 -3.95
N THR A 145 22.96 -5.67 -4.96
CA THR A 145 23.05 -4.77 -6.11
C THR A 145 22.18 -3.52 -5.96
N SER A 146 21.40 -3.45 -4.88
CA SER A 146 20.52 -2.32 -4.56
C SER A 146 21.27 -0.99 -4.50
N LEU A 147 20.71 0.03 -5.15
CA LEU A 147 21.19 1.41 -5.03
C LEU A 147 20.85 2.03 -3.67
N ILE A 148 19.90 1.44 -2.94
CA ILE A 148 19.56 1.81 -1.57
C ILE A 148 20.19 0.77 -0.65
N THR A 149 21.29 1.13 0.00
CA THR A 149 22.08 0.23 0.86
C THR A 149 21.57 0.12 2.28
N ASP A 150 20.72 1.08 2.71
CA ASP A 150 20.07 1.10 4.00
C ASP A 150 18.71 1.78 3.86
N THR A 151 17.63 1.06 4.17
CA THR A 151 16.27 1.60 4.15
C THR A 151 16.10 2.73 5.14
N GLY A 152 16.90 2.80 6.21
CA GLY A 152 16.90 3.94 7.14
C GLY A 152 17.26 5.29 6.49
N LEU A 153 17.75 5.27 5.26
CA LEU A 153 18.03 6.45 4.43
C LEU A 153 16.84 6.88 3.57
N ILE A 154 15.77 6.09 3.53
CA ILE A 154 14.52 6.43 2.86
C ILE A 154 13.83 7.53 3.64
N LYS A 155 13.47 8.60 2.93
CA LYS A 155 12.78 9.77 3.45
C LYS A 155 11.33 9.83 3.03
N ASN A 156 11.04 9.43 1.79
CA ASN A 156 9.69 9.42 1.24
C ASN A 156 9.40 8.04 0.64
N PHE A 157 8.16 7.58 0.79
CA PHE A 157 7.73 6.26 0.37
C PHE A 157 6.25 6.33 -0.06
N TYR A 158 5.99 6.09 -1.33
CA TYR A 158 4.65 6.21 -1.92
C TYR A 158 4.37 5.01 -2.82
N ALA A 159 3.10 4.59 -2.86
CA ALA A 159 2.64 3.61 -3.84
C ALA A 159 2.03 4.35 -5.03
N GLU A 160 2.61 4.16 -6.22
CA GLU A 160 2.08 4.73 -7.47
C GLU A 160 0.96 3.86 -8.02
N SER A 161 1.19 2.55 -8.04
CA SER A 161 0.23 1.54 -8.42
C SER A 161 0.51 0.25 -7.67
N GLU A 162 -0.25 -0.80 -7.97
CA GLU A 162 0.06 -2.13 -7.45
C GLU A 162 1.50 -2.52 -7.81
N ASP A 163 2.23 -2.97 -6.80
CA ASP A 163 3.63 -3.39 -6.84
C ASP A 163 4.64 -2.33 -7.28
N VAL A 164 4.22 -1.08 -7.51
CA VAL A 164 5.11 0.00 -7.96
C VAL A 164 5.19 1.10 -6.91
N LEU A 165 6.40 1.33 -6.41
CA LEU A 165 6.69 2.30 -5.36
C LEU A 165 7.60 3.41 -5.87
N ILE A 166 7.30 4.65 -5.47
CA ILE A 166 8.18 5.79 -5.64
C ILE A 166 8.83 6.09 -4.30
N VAL A 167 10.16 6.00 -4.26
CA VAL A 167 10.94 6.11 -3.04
C VAL A 167 11.99 7.19 -3.20
N SER A 168 12.11 8.09 -2.22
CA SER A 168 13.24 9.01 -2.14
C SER A 168 14.20 8.58 -1.03
N ALA A 169 15.47 8.36 -1.35
CA ALA A 169 16.49 7.95 -0.38
C ALA A 169 17.77 8.78 -0.52
N LEU A 170 18.52 8.91 0.57
CA LEU A 170 19.83 9.57 0.56
C LEU A 170 20.88 8.62 -0.04
N ASP A 171 21.53 9.05 -1.12
CA ASP A 171 22.75 8.41 -1.61
C ASP A 171 23.94 8.88 -0.76
N THR A 172 24.62 7.95 -0.11
CA THR A 172 25.76 8.24 0.76
C THR A 172 27.06 8.50 0.00
N SER A 173 27.12 8.19 -1.29
CA SER A 173 28.28 8.43 -2.14
C SER A 173 28.45 9.90 -2.50
N ASP A 174 27.33 10.61 -2.72
CA ASP A 174 27.31 12.03 -3.11
C ASP A 174 26.52 12.94 -2.15
N PHE A 175 25.94 12.35 -1.09
CA PHE A 175 25.12 13.03 -0.07
C PHE A 175 23.93 13.80 -0.64
N SER A 176 23.34 13.31 -1.74
CA SER A 176 22.13 13.87 -2.33
C SER A 176 20.96 12.89 -2.29
N TYR A 177 19.74 13.42 -2.27
CA TYR A 177 18.55 12.59 -2.35
C TYR A 177 18.26 12.23 -3.80
N HIS A 178 17.98 10.97 -4.04
CA HIS A 178 17.53 10.47 -5.33
C HIS A 178 16.13 9.87 -5.19
N THR A 179 15.35 9.98 -6.26
CA THR A 179 14.05 9.32 -6.38
C THR A 179 14.19 8.11 -7.28
N PHE A 180 13.65 6.99 -6.81
CA PHE A 180 13.69 5.69 -7.46
C PHE A 180 12.25 5.21 -7.68
N THR A 181 12.03 4.56 -8.82
CA THR A 181 10.81 3.79 -9.09
C THR A 181 11.16 2.31 -8.92
N LEU A 182 10.43 1.64 -8.03
CA LEU A 182 10.71 0.27 -7.58
C LEU A 182 9.54 -0.65 -7.96
N ASP A 183 9.85 -1.82 -8.50
CA ASP A 183 8.92 -2.96 -8.61
C ASP A 183 9.17 -3.91 -7.44
N VAL A 184 8.10 -4.25 -6.71
CA VAL A 184 8.10 -5.11 -5.52
C VAL A 184 7.19 -6.34 -5.66
N SER A 185 6.84 -6.71 -6.89
CA SER A 185 5.97 -7.86 -7.19
C SER A 185 6.61 -9.22 -6.89
N GLY A 186 7.95 -9.28 -6.85
CA GLY A 186 8.72 -10.50 -6.57
C GLY A 186 9.40 -10.49 -5.20
N ASP A 187 10.29 -11.46 -4.99
CA ASP A 187 11.04 -11.61 -3.73
C ASP A 187 12.21 -10.60 -3.59
N THR A 188 12.46 -9.80 -4.62
CA THR A 188 13.56 -8.83 -4.68
C THR A 188 13.06 -7.53 -5.28
N VAL A 189 13.50 -6.41 -4.70
CA VAL A 189 13.19 -5.07 -5.20
C VAL A 189 13.93 -4.81 -6.50
N ILE A 190 13.21 -4.42 -7.55
CA ILE A 190 13.78 -4.09 -8.86
C ILE A 190 13.70 -2.59 -9.10
N PHE A 191 14.84 -1.97 -9.42
CA PHE A 191 14.91 -0.57 -9.85
C PHE A 191 14.48 -0.48 -11.31
N MET A 192 13.35 0.17 -11.58
CA MET A 192 12.74 0.18 -12.92
C MET A 192 13.43 1.15 -13.88
N GLU A 193 14.01 2.23 -13.34
CA GLU A 193 14.58 3.35 -14.09
C GLU A 193 15.83 3.90 -13.39
N GLU A 194 16.59 4.74 -14.12
CA GLU A 194 17.71 5.47 -13.54
C GLU A 194 17.22 6.47 -12.47
N PRO A 195 17.94 6.63 -11.35
CA PRO A 195 17.53 7.53 -10.29
C PRO A 195 17.48 8.99 -10.75
N ILE A 196 16.45 9.70 -10.32
CA ILE A 196 16.31 11.13 -10.55
C ILE A 196 16.85 11.86 -9.32
N ARG A 197 17.93 12.61 -9.49
CA ARG A 197 18.48 13.47 -8.43
C ARG A 197 17.47 14.53 -8.04
N GLY A 198 17.09 14.55 -6.77
CA GLY A 198 16.25 15.57 -6.17
C GLY A 198 17.11 16.77 -5.73
N ASP A 199 17.08 17.85 -6.50
CA ASP A 199 17.65 19.13 -6.06
C ASP A 199 16.71 19.75 -5.02
N PHE A 200 16.91 19.45 -3.74
CA PHE A 200 16.27 20.22 -2.67
C PHE A 200 16.96 21.58 -2.57
N GLN A 201 16.34 22.62 -3.13
CA GLN A 201 16.56 23.99 -2.65
C GLN A 201 15.85 24.12 -1.30
N SER A 202 16.63 24.14 -0.23
CA SER A 202 16.17 24.44 1.14
C SER A 202 15.74 25.89 1.29
#